data_AF-A0A964ABN3-F1
#
_entry.id   AF-A0A964ABN3-F1
#
_cell.length_a   1.000
_cell.length_b   1.000
_cell.length_c   1.000
_cell.angle_alpha   90.00
_cell.angle_beta   90.00
_cell.angle_gamma   90.00
#
_symmetry.space_group_name_H-M   'P 1'
#
loop_
_entity.id
_entity.type
_entity.pdbx_description
1 polymer ?
#
loop_
_entity_poly.entity_id
_entity_poly.type
_entity_poly.pdbx_seq_one_letter_code
_entity_poly.pdbx_strand_id
1 'polypeptide(L)'
;MIASALPGCKPEDEPPRRGPGRLTAAPSPDAGVAATEPGTGSLGTIRITAPEAEAPTPAADATAPEAVEAADASSPEATPEARLSAEVLAAIQAPPTPEGESTARRHHTKGVALQRRLDIPAAIREYREALRAWPGHVASNYAMASALAMQGDTGGALHHLEILAALGGPEAHLRLDAARTDPDLVSLESSPDFRRLTGWVPVRVSTAPDLEDPQAIGSTVALLRKATVPAFDGGPWSKPVQATTLYVRVDDPAAAAMADTLLPVLPSAVKRVDSRFLGEDKPLVLVLAAGGGELPAMSTLNTPADAVDQRLSARVPEGIEHLHLKKTGFFTWERVEDSGRRIDRTGRYELENGALSLDYRQVTETPREGDAPDVQVDQGRRSTHKAVVEDGALVVDGVPFRPGPAVGP
;
A
#
# COMPACT_ATOMS: atom_id res chain seq x y z
N MET A 1 35.19 39.65 40.13
CA MET A 1 34.93 40.75 41.08
C MET A 1 33.69 41.52 40.60
N ILE A 2 32.60 41.42 41.37
CA ILE A 2 31.53 42.43 41.61
C ILE A 2 30.74 42.91 40.36
N ALA A 3 29.53 42.40 40.03
CA ALA A 3 28.19 42.67 40.62
C ALA A 3 27.73 44.15 40.53
N SER A 4 26.70 44.48 39.75
CA SER A 4 25.34 44.90 40.20
C SER A 4 24.74 45.81 39.10
N ALA A 5 23.45 45.94 38.79
CA ALA A 5 22.19 45.47 39.40
C ALA A 5 21.04 45.50 38.35
N LEU A 6 20.08 44.58 38.51
CA LEU A 6 18.67 44.69 38.08
C LEU A 6 17.90 45.64 39.04
N PRO A 7 16.72 46.21 38.71
CA PRO A 7 15.41 45.50 38.69
C PRO A 7 14.43 46.02 37.59
N GLY A 8 13.31 45.40 37.24
CA GLY A 8 12.61 44.22 37.74
C GLY A 8 11.27 43.99 36.98
N CYS A 9 10.66 42.82 37.26
CA CYS A 9 9.26 42.42 37.10
C CYS A 9 8.72 41.88 35.74
N LYS A 10 8.58 40.54 35.72
CA LYS A 10 7.71 39.61 34.95
C LYS A 10 6.28 39.54 35.57
N PRO A 11 5.32 38.62 35.22
CA PRO A 11 5.05 37.71 34.07
C PRO A 11 3.55 37.79 33.57
N GLU A 12 3.03 37.03 32.57
CA GLU A 12 2.39 35.68 32.70
C GLU A 12 1.93 35.09 31.32
N ASP A 13 1.76 33.76 31.31
CA ASP A 13 1.15 32.84 30.33
C ASP A 13 1.96 32.25 29.16
N GLU A 14 2.68 31.18 29.49
CA GLU A 14 3.20 30.14 28.58
C GLU A 14 2.69 28.75 29.05
N PRO A 15 2.07 27.91 28.20
CA PRO A 15 1.68 26.55 28.60
C PRO A 15 2.84 25.54 28.43
N PRO A 16 2.99 24.55 29.34
CA PRO A 16 4.16 23.68 29.38
C PRO A 16 4.08 22.45 28.45
N ARG A 17 5.25 22.06 27.94
CA ARG A 17 5.53 20.77 27.27
C ARG A 17 5.56 19.62 28.29
N ARG A 18 5.02 18.45 27.94
CA ARG A 18 5.38 17.15 28.56
C ARG A 18 5.30 16.00 27.56
N GLY A 19 6.38 15.20 27.53
CA GLY A 19 6.32 13.74 27.37
C GLY A 19 6.90 13.08 28.63
N PRO A 20 7.31 11.80 28.60
CA PRO A 20 6.55 10.60 28.22
C PRO A 20 6.42 9.63 29.41
N GLY A 21 5.50 8.65 29.38
CA GLY A 21 5.62 7.45 30.23
C GLY A 21 4.34 6.75 30.69
N ARG A 22 4.14 5.54 30.15
CA ARG A 22 3.67 4.28 30.77
C ARG A 22 2.41 4.29 31.67
N LEU A 23 1.35 3.65 31.17
CA LEU A 23 0.29 3.04 31.97
C LEU A 23 0.69 1.60 32.35
N THR A 24 0.79 1.35 33.65
CA THR A 24 0.93 0.02 34.26
C THR A 24 -0.41 -0.49 34.79
N ALA A 25 -0.52 -1.82 34.77
CA ALA A 25 -1.63 -2.64 35.20
C ALA A 25 -2.09 -2.44 36.66
N ALA A 26 -3.33 -2.87 36.89
CA ALA A 26 -4.08 -2.90 38.14
C ALA A 26 -3.51 -3.86 39.21
N PRO A 27 -3.99 -3.74 40.46
CA PRO A 27 -4.09 -4.86 41.40
C PRO A 27 -5.54 -5.16 41.85
N SER A 28 -5.85 -6.45 41.99
CA SER A 28 -6.98 -7.04 42.75
C SER A 28 -6.63 -7.11 44.27
N PRO A 29 -7.37 -7.82 45.17
CA PRO A 29 -8.76 -8.35 45.19
C PRO A 29 -9.53 -8.01 46.50
N ASP A 30 -10.84 -8.32 46.60
CA ASP A 30 -11.35 -9.09 47.76
C ASP A 30 -12.77 -9.67 47.58
N ALA A 31 -13.02 -10.75 48.32
CA ALA A 31 -14.06 -11.77 48.16
C ALA A 31 -15.46 -11.46 48.74
N GLY A 32 -16.50 -12.19 48.30
CA GLY A 32 -17.82 -12.09 48.93
C GLY A 32 -19.01 -12.90 48.37
N VAL A 33 -18.94 -14.24 48.42
CA VAL A 33 -20.05 -15.16 48.82
C VAL A 33 -21.26 -15.46 47.89
N ALA A 34 -21.47 -16.79 47.72
CA ALA A 34 -22.72 -17.59 47.56
C ALA A 34 -23.37 -17.87 46.18
N ALA A 35 -23.10 -19.09 45.70
CA ALA A 35 -23.98 -20.16 45.20
C ALA A 35 -25.40 -19.83 44.67
N THR A 36 -25.75 -20.32 43.47
CA THR A 36 -26.59 -21.53 43.20
C THR A 36 -26.73 -21.73 41.66
N GLU A 37 -26.61 -22.95 41.14
CA GLU A 37 -26.82 -23.33 39.71
C GLU A 37 -28.33 -23.51 39.35
N PRO A 38 -28.71 -24.01 38.14
CA PRO A 38 -28.45 -23.55 36.77
C PRO A 38 -29.78 -23.32 35.97
N GLY A 39 -29.72 -22.65 34.81
CA GLY A 39 -30.91 -22.42 33.96
C GLY A 39 -30.60 -22.30 32.47
N THR A 40 -31.03 -23.32 31.73
CA THR A 40 -31.05 -23.49 30.27
C THR A 40 -31.89 -22.43 29.53
N GLY A 41 -31.46 -21.99 28.33
CA GLY A 41 -32.30 -21.25 27.37
C GLY A 41 -31.48 -20.42 26.36
N SER A 42 -31.07 -21.00 25.23
CA SER A 42 -31.68 -20.89 23.89
C SER A 42 -31.56 -19.51 23.21
N LEU A 43 -30.86 -19.51 22.08
CA LEU A 43 -30.55 -18.40 21.18
C LEU A 43 -31.79 -17.92 20.40
N GLY A 44 -32.07 -16.62 20.44
CA GLY A 44 -33.09 -15.95 19.61
C GLY A 44 -32.46 -15.07 18.54
N THR A 45 -32.65 -15.44 17.28
CA THR A 45 -32.30 -14.69 16.06
C THR A 45 -33.24 -13.49 15.89
N ILE A 46 -32.70 -12.28 15.66
CA ILE A 46 -33.50 -11.09 15.32
C ILE A 46 -33.47 -10.88 13.81
N ARG A 47 -34.66 -10.80 13.20
CA ARG A 47 -34.93 -10.47 11.80
C ARG A 47 -35.65 -9.11 11.79
N ILE A 48 -35.12 -8.10 11.12
CA ILE A 48 -35.76 -6.79 10.96
C ILE A 48 -36.29 -6.67 9.53
N THR A 49 -37.60 -6.52 9.40
CA THR A 49 -38.36 -6.22 8.18
C THR A 49 -38.58 -4.72 8.03
N ALA A 50 -38.44 -4.20 6.81
CA ALA A 50 -38.79 -2.82 6.43
C ALA A 50 -40.30 -2.67 6.20
N PRO A 51 -40.90 -1.47 6.42
CA PRO A 51 -42.26 -1.18 5.99
C PRO A 51 -42.33 -0.33 4.71
N GLU A 52 -43.42 -0.57 3.99
CA GLU A 52 -43.82 -0.16 2.65
C GLU A 52 -44.60 1.17 2.64
N ALA A 53 -44.75 1.74 1.44
CA ALA A 53 -45.25 3.09 1.15
C ALA A 53 -46.77 3.28 1.23
N GLU A 54 -47.21 4.52 1.48
CA GLU A 54 -48.57 5.00 1.18
C GLU A 54 -48.54 6.48 0.74
N ALA A 55 -49.36 6.82 -0.26
CA ALA A 55 -49.60 8.17 -0.75
C ALA A 55 -51.08 8.56 -0.54
N PRO A 56 -51.39 9.86 -0.41
CA PRO A 56 -52.58 10.39 -1.07
C PRO A 56 -52.41 11.81 -1.69
N THR A 57 -53.34 12.13 -2.61
CA THR A 57 -53.42 13.27 -3.57
C THR A 57 -54.24 14.50 -3.04
N PRO A 58 -54.71 15.50 -3.85
CA PRO A 58 -54.17 16.87 -3.93
C PRO A 58 -55.18 18.01 -3.59
N ALA A 59 -54.72 19.26 -3.42
CA ALA A 59 -55.56 20.48 -3.53
C ALA A 59 -54.73 21.76 -3.78
N ALA A 60 -55.37 22.76 -4.38
CA ALA A 60 -54.82 23.85 -5.21
C ALA A 60 -54.60 25.22 -4.51
N ASP A 61 -53.93 26.10 -5.28
CA ASP A 61 -53.79 27.57 -5.23
C ASP A 61 -52.99 28.26 -4.11
N ALA A 62 -51.82 28.81 -4.48
CA ALA A 62 -51.54 30.27 -4.43
C ALA A 62 -50.11 30.62 -4.92
N THR A 63 -50.06 31.29 -6.08
CA THR A 63 -49.23 32.47 -6.41
C THR A 63 -47.69 32.40 -6.38
N ALA A 64 -47.08 32.56 -7.57
CA ALA A 64 -45.66 32.79 -7.83
C ALA A 64 -45.15 34.15 -7.28
N PRO A 65 -43.81 34.34 -7.19
CA PRO A 65 -43.19 35.13 -8.25
C PRO A 65 -41.81 34.62 -8.76
N GLU A 66 -41.64 34.90 -10.05
CA GLU A 66 -40.43 35.32 -10.79
C GLU A 66 -39.19 34.42 -10.88
N ALA A 67 -39.01 33.96 -12.11
CA ALA A 67 -37.86 33.30 -12.69
C ALA A 67 -36.58 34.16 -12.63
N VAL A 68 -35.48 33.52 -12.25
CA VAL A 68 -34.14 33.90 -12.71
C VAL A 68 -33.62 32.70 -13.49
N GLU A 69 -33.30 32.96 -14.74
CA GLU A 69 -32.98 31.98 -15.77
C GLU A 69 -31.89 30.98 -15.35
N ALA A 70 -32.23 29.70 -15.44
CA ALA A 70 -31.26 28.63 -15.56
C ALA A 70 -30.65 28.70 -16.96
N ALA A 71 -29.45 29.25 -17.06
CA ALA A 71 -28.66 29.15 -18.28
C ALA A 71 -28.18 27.71 -18.44
N ASP A 72 -28.76 27.09 -19.45
CA ASP A 72 -28.56 25.79 -20.05
C ASP A 72 -27.11 25.27 -20.00
N ALA A 73 -26.99 24.05 -19.49
CA ALA A 73 -25.80 23.25 -19.50
C ALA A 73 -25.64 22.63 -20.90
N SER A 74 -24.83 23.27 -21.75
CA SER A 74 -24.14 22.61 -22.86
C SER A 74 -23.02 23.51 -23.38
N SER A 75 -21.81 23.28 -22.88
CA SER A 75 -20.57 23.70 -23.54
C SER A 75 -19.84 22.46 -24.06
N PRO A 76 -19.22 22.57 -25.25
CA PRO A 76 -18.88 21.44 -26.11
C PRO A 76 -17.69 20.65 -25.56
N GLU A 77 -17.64 19.36 -25.89
CA GLU A 77 -16.49 18.48 -25.67
C GLU A 77 -15.21 19.16 -26.18
N ALA A 78 -14.45 19.72 -25.24
CA ALA A 78 -13.12 20.25 -25.50
C ALA A 78 -12.20 19.09 -25.87
N THR A 79 -11.50 19.22 -27.00
CA THR A 79 -10.39 18.35 -27.36
C THR A 79 -9.38 18.22 -26.21
N PRO A 80 -8.74 17.06 -25.99
CA PRO A 80 -7.99 16.76 -24.75
C PRO A 80 -6.79 17.67 -24.44
N GLU A 81 -6.37 18.51 -25.38
CA GLU A 81 -5.06 19.18 -25.34
C GLU A 81 -5.08 20.64 -24.86
N ALA A 82 -6.24 21.27 -24.62
CA ALA A 82 -6.28 22.60 -24.00
C ALA A 82 -7.44 22.73 -23.00
N ARG A 83 -7.17 22.35 -21.74
CA ARG A 83 -8.13 22.48 -20.63
C ARG A 83 -8.19 23.88 -20.04
N LEU A 84 -7.10 24.64 -20.16
CA LEU A 84 -7.04 26.05 -19.77
C LEU A 84 -7.30 26.92 -20.99
N SER A 85 -8.15 27.94 -20.84
CA SER A 85 -8.38 28.91 -21.90
C SER A 85 -7.13 29.74 -22.17
N ALA A 86 -7.00 30.27 -23.39
CA ALA A 86 -5.90 31.17 -23.74
C ALA A 86 -5.84 32.41 -22.83
N GLU A 87 -6.99 32.87 -22.32
CA GLU A 87 -7.07 33.96 -21.35
C GLU A 87 -6.44 33.58 -20.01
N VAL A 88 -6.74 32.39 -19.48
CA VAL A 88 -6.12 31.89 -18.24
C VAL A 88 -4.62 31.75 -18.42
N LEU A 89 -4.16 31.16 -19.54
CA LEU A 89 -2.73 31.03 -19.83
C LEU A 89 -2.03 32.39 -19.91
N ALA A 90 -2.64 33.38 -20.57
CA ALA A 90 -2.09 34.73 -20.62
C ALA A 90 -2.04 35.39 -19.22
N ALA A 91 -3.08 35.20 -18.41
CA ALA A 91 -3.17 35.77 -17.08
C ALA A 91 -2.13 35.19 -16.10
N ILE A 92 -1.90 33.88 -16.12
CA ILE A 92 -0.93 33.23 -15.20
C ILE A 92 0.53 33.53 -15.58
N GLN A 93 0.80 33.84 -16.85
CA GLN A 93 2.13 34.22 -17.34
C GLN A 93 2.43 35.73 -17.20
N ALA A 94 1.42 36.55 -16.91
CA ALA A 94 1.61 37.98 -16.70
C ALA A 94 2.42 38.23 -15.40
N PRO A 95 3.51 39.03 -15.45
CA PRO A 95 4.26 39.36 -14.24
C PRO A 95 3.40 40.21 -13.29
N PRO A 96 3.46 39.96 -11.97
CA PRO A 96 2.70 40.75 -11.01
C PRO A 96 3.27 42.16 -10.88
N THR A 97 2.43 43.11 -10.52
CA THR A 97 2.91 44.40 -9.99
C THR A 97 3.50 44.19 -8.58
N PRO A 98 4.41 45.06 -8.10
CA PRO A 98 4.92 44.95 -6.73
C PRO A 98 3.81 44.96 -5.67
N GLU A 99 2.76 45.75 -5.88
CA GLU A 99 1.58 45.78 -5.01
C GLU A 99 0.75 44.50 -5.12
N GLY A 100 0.60 43.96 -6.33
CA GLY A 100 -0.10 42.71 -6.61
C GLY A 100 0.60 41.53 -5.93
N GLU A 101 1.93 41.44 -6.01
CA GLU A 101 2.72 40.42 -5.33
C GLU A 101 2.56 40.49 -3.80
N SER A 102 2.70 41.68 -3.22
CA SER A 102 2.53 41.89 -1.77
C SER A 102 1.11 41.55 -1.30
N THR A 103 0.10 41.93 -2.09
CA THR A 103 -1.30 41.61 -1.85
C THR A 103 -1.55 40.10 -1.92
N ALA A 104 -1.03 39.43 -2.94
CA ALA A 104 -1.15 37.99 -3.11
C ALA A 104 -0.55 37.23 -1.91
N ARG A 105 0.66 37.61 -1.47
CA ARG A 105 1.33 36.99 -0.31
C ARG A 105 0.57 37.20 0.99
N ARG A 106 0.00 38.39 1.21
CA ARG A 106 -0.80 38.70 2.40
C ARG A 106 -2.07 37.85 2.46
N HIS A 107 -2.83 37.83 1.37
CA HIS A 107 -4.06 37.04 1.30
C HIS A 107 -3.77 35.53 1.36
N HIS A 108 -2.70 35.06 0.70
CA HIS A 108 -2.24 33.67 0.83
C HIS A 108 -1.97 33.30 2.29
N THR A 109 -1.18 34.11 3.00
CA THR A 109 -0.84 33.87 4.41
C THR A 109 -2.08 33.81 5.29
N LYS A 110 -3.05 34.69 5.05
CA LYS A 110 -4.34 34.69 5.77
C LYS A 110 -5.17 33.45 5.42
N GLY A 111 -5.22 33.04 4.15
CA GLY A 111 -5.88 31.81 3.71
C GLY A 111 -5.30 30.57 4.40
N VAL A 112 -3.98 30.46 4.48
CA VAL A 112 -3.32 29.34 5.19
C VAL A 112 -3.69 29.32 6.67
N ALA A 113 -3.77 30.47 7.32
CA ALA A 113 -4.18 30.54 8.72
C ALA A 113 -5.65 30.09 8.92
N LEU A 114 -6.54 30.38 7.97
CA LEU A 114 -7.94 29.95 7.98
C LEU A 114 -8.08 28.45 7.69
N GLN A 115 -7.35 27.93 6.70
CA GLN A 115 -7.36 26.51 6.35
C GLN A 115 -6.88 25.65 7.53
N ARG A 116 -5.84 26.09 8.25
CA ARG A 116 -5.38 25.44 9.49
C ARG A 116 -6.42 25.42 10.61
N ARG A 117 -7.39 26.34 10.58
CA ARG A 117 -8.54 26.39 11.50
C ARG A 117 -9.76 25.65 10.95
N LEU A 118 -9.61 24.96 9.81
CA LEU A 118 -10.67 24.27 9.08
C LEU A 118 -11.81 25.20 8.61
N ASP A 119 -11.58 26.51 8.55
CA ASP A 119 -12.50 27.46 7.90
C ASP A 119 -12.20 27.50 6.40
N ILE A 120 -12.50 26.39 5.72
CA ILE A 120 -12.20 26.16 4.31
C ILE A 120 -12.88 27.19 3.40
N PRO A 121 -14.17 27.54 3.58
CA PRO A 121 -14.82 28.55 2.75
C PRO A 121 -14.16 29.93 2.87
N ALA A 122 -13.75 30.34 4.08
CA ALA A 122 -13.05 31.60 4.25
C ALA A 122 -11.63 31.55 3.65
N ALA A 123 -10.92 30.42 3.77
CA ALA A 123 -9.60 30.22 3.16
C ALA A 123 -9.66 30.36 1.64
N ILE A 124 -10.64 29.70 0.99
CA ILE A 124 -10.89 29.80 -0.45
C ILE A 124 -11.13 31.24 -0.88
N ARG A 125 -11.90 32.02 -0.11
CA ARG A 125 -12.11 33.44 -0.40
C ARG A 125 -10.79 34.22 -0.40
N GLU A 126 -9.94 34.00 0.60
CA GLU A 126 -8.63 34.67 0.66
C GLU A 126 -7.70 34.22 -0.47
N TYR A 127 -7.66 32.93 -0.81
CA TYR A 127 -6.88 32.46 -1.96
C TYR A 127 -7.38 33.05 -3.28
N ARG A 128 -8.69 33.24 -3.43
CA ARG A 128 -9.26 33.94 -4.59
C ARG A 128 -8.80 35.39 -4.66
N GLU A 129 -8.78 36.13 -3.54
CA GLU A 129 -8.21 37.49 -3.53
C GLU A 129 -6.72 37.50 -3.87
N ALA A 130 -5.97 36.51 -3.40
CA ALA A 130 -4.57 36.38 -3.75
C ALA A 130 -4.37 36.16 -5.26
N LEU A 131 -5.17 35.27 -5.86
CA LEU A 131 -5.11 34.94 -7.28
C LEU A 131 -5.69 36.03 -8.18
N ARG A 132 -6.57 36.91 -7.69
CA ARG A 132 -6.96 38.13 -8.41
C ARG A 132 -5.82 39.13 -8.52
N ALA A 133 -5.04 39.27 -7.45
CA ALA A 133 -3.88 40.17 -7.43
C ALA A 133 -2.69 39.61 -8.24
N TRP A 134 -2.51 38.29 -8.20
CA TRP A 134 -1.50 37.59 -9.00
C TRP A 134 -1.99 36.18 -9.39
N PRO A 135 -2.52 36.01 -10.62
CA PRO A 135 -3.05 34.72 -11.08
C PRO A 135 -2.00 33.60 -11.11
N GLY A 136 -0.74 33.95 -11.41
CA GLY A 136 0.39 33.04 -11.44
C GLY A 136 1.04 32.73 -10.09
N HIS A 137 0.45 33.15 -8.96
CA HIS A 137 1.03 32.88 -7.64
C HIS A 137 0.98 31.37 -7.31
N VAL A 138 2.12 30.69 -7.46
CA VAL A 138 2.26 29.23 -7.32
C VAL A 138 1.71 28.72 -5.98
N ALA A 139 2.11 29.34 -4.87
CA ALA A 139 1.69 28.91 -3.54
C ALA A 139 0.17 29.05 -3.33
N SER A 140 -0.48 30.07 -3.90
CA SER A 140 -1.94 30.20 -3.80
C SER A 140 -2.69 29.22 -4.70
N ASN A 141 -2.19 28.92 -5.90
CA ASN A 141 -2.83 27.91 -6.76
C ASN A 141 -2.81 26.53 -6.09
N TYR A 142 -1.68 26.14 -5.49
CA TYR A 142 -1.61 24.88 -4.74
C TYR A 142 -2.55 24.85 -3.54
N ALA A 143 -2.55 25.92 -2.72
CA ALA A 143 -3.40 25.98 -1.54
C ALA A 143 -4.90 26.03 -1.89
N MET A 144 -5.25 26.67 -3.01
CA MET A 144 -6.60 26.65 -3.56
C MET A 144 -7.00 25.24 -4.00
N ALA A 145 -6.11 24.49 -4.67
CA ALA A 145 -6.36 23.10 -5.05
C ALA A 145 -6.64 22.20 -3.83
N SER A 146 -5.79 22.30 -2.80
CA SER A 146 -5.97 21.57 -1.53
C SER A 146 -7.28 21.95 -0.83
N ALA A 147 -7.58 23.25 -0.68
CA ALA A 147 -8.81 23.70 -0.02
C ALA A 147 -10.08 23.27 -0.79
N LEU A 148 -10.07 23.29 -2.12
CA LEU A 148 -11.19 22.80 -2.94
C LEU A 148 -11.37 21.29 -2.82
N ALA A 149 -10.28 20.51 -2.78
CA ALA A 149 -10.35 19.08 -2.56
C ALA A 149 -10.93 18.72 -1.18
N MET A 150 -10.58 19.48 -0.14
CA MET A 150 -11.19 19.35 1.20
C MET A 150 -12.69 19.64 1.20
N GLN A 151 -13.16 20.53 0.32
CA GLN A 151 -14.59 20.82 0.14
C GLN A 151 -15.30 19.77 -0.75
N GLY A 152 -14.56 18.86 -1.38
CA GLY A 152 -15.08 17.87 -2.32
C GLY A 152 -15.23 18.40 -3.75
N ASP A 153 -14.74 19.61 -4.05
CA ASP A 153 -14.70 20.15 -5.41
C ASP A 153 -13.48 19.62 -6.17
N THR A 154 -13.60 18.37 -6.63
CA THR A 154 -12.57 17.67 -7.40
C THR A 154 -12.23 18.40 -8.71
N GLY A 155 -13.23 18.96 -9.39
CA GLY A 155 -13.05 19.67 -10.66
C GLY A 155 -12.26 20.97 -10.49
N GLY A 156 -12.64 21.77 -9.50
CA GLY A 156 -11.91 22.99 -9.14
C GLY A 156 -10.48 22.69 -8.65
N ALA A 157 -10.29 21.62 -7.88
CA ALA A 157 -8.95 21.21 -7.44
C ALA A 157 -8.04 20.83 -8.63
N LEU A 158 -8.54 20.00 -9.56
CA LEU A 158 -7.81 19.63 -10.78
C LEU A 158 -7.47 20.86 -11.63
N HIS A 159 -8.40 21.80 -11.78
CA HIS A 159 -8.16 23.03 -12.54
C HIS A 159 -6.96 23.83 -12.01
N HIS A 160 -6.82 23.96 -10.69
CA HIS A 160 -5.66 24.65 -10.10
C HIS A 160 -4.36 23.84 -10.20
N LEU A 161 -4.41 22.50 -10.21
CA LEU A 161 -3.25 21.67 -10.52
C LEU A 161 -2.83 21.79 -12.00
N GLU A 162 -3.78 21.95 -12.92
CA GLU A 162 -3.50 22.24 -14.33
C GLU A 162 -2.82 23.60 -14.50
N ILE A 163 -3.25 24.62 -13.74
CA ILE A 163 -2.56 25.91 -13.70
C ILE A 163 -1.11 25.76 -13.22
N LEU A 164 -0.85 24.95 -12.18
CA LEU A 164 0.52 24.69 -11.71
C LEU A 164 1.36 24.01 -12.80
N ALA A 165 0.81 23.03 -13.51
CA ALA A 165 1.50 22.40 -14.63
C ALA A 165 1.81 23.39 -15.77
N ALA A 166 0.90 24.32 -16.05
CA ALA A 166 1.08 25.35 -17.07
C ALA A 166 2.05 26.48 -16.65
N LEU A 167 2.10 26.83 -15.36
CA LEU A 167 3.09 27.76 -14.81
C LEU A 167 4.51 27.19 -14.94
N GLY A 168 4.66 25.89 -14.67
CA GLY A 168 5.94 25.20 -14.73
C GLY A 168 6.99 25.79 -13.78
N GLY A 169 8.25 25.47 -14.06
CA GLY A 169 9.37 25.91 -13.23
C GLY A 169 9.52 25.12 -11.92
N PRO A 170 10.62 25.34 -11.18
CA PRO A 170 11.01 24.49 -10.06
C PRO A 170 10.00 24.52 -8.92
N GLU A 171 9.42 25.69 -8.59
CA GLU A 171 8.46 25.77 -7.49
C GLU A 171 7.15 25.05 -7.82
N ALA A 172 6.60 25.21 -9.03
CA ALA A 172 5.35 24.54 -9.40
C ALA A 172 5.53 23.03 -9.50
N HIS A 173 6.67 22.56 -10.04
CA HIS A 173 7.00 21.13 -10.03
C HIS A 173 7.07 20.57 -8.61
N LEU A 174 7.73 21.27 -7.67
CA LEU A 174 7.77 20.85 -6.26
C LEU A 174 6.37 20.78 -5.63
N ARG A 175 5.44 21.66 -6.01
CA ARG A 175 4.05 21.60 -5.54
C ARG A 175 3.29 20.40 -6.14
N LEU A 176 3.50 20.10 -7.43
CA LEU A 176 2.91 18.92 -8.06
C LEU A 176 3.47 17.61 -7.49
N ASP A 177 4.76 17.58 -7.14
CA ASP A 177 5.37 16.46 -6.44
C ASP A 177 4.75 16.29 -5.05
N ALA A 178 4.65 17.38 -4.27
CA ALA A 178 4.04 17.37 -2.94
C ALA A 178 2.60 16.85 -2.96
N ALA A 179 1.83 17.21 -4.00
CA ALA A 179 0.45 16.77 -4.18
C ALA A 179 0.28 15.25 -4.09
N ARG A 180 1.27 14.46 -4.56
CA ARG A 180 1.21 12.98 -4.56
C ARG A 180 1.00 12.37 -3.19
N THR A 181 1.37 13.08 -2.12
CA THR A 181 1.37 12.56 -0.74
C THR A 181 0.56 13.41 0.22
N ASP A 182 -0.06 14.48 -0.28
CA ASP A 182 -0.85 15.43 0.50
C ASP A 182 -2.17 14.78 0.94
N PRO A 183 -2.44 14.67 2.25
CA PRO A 183 -3.69 14.12 2.77
C PRO A 183 -4.95 14.80 2.24
N ASP A 184 -4.88 16.10 1.94
CA ASP A 184 -6.02 16.88 1.47
C ASP A 184 -6.42 16.53 0.03
N LEU A 185 -5.48 15.96 -0.74
CA LEU A 185 -5.65 15.62 -2.15
C LEU A 185 -5.88 14.12 -2.39
N VAL A 186 -5.95 13.28 -1.34
CA VAL A 186 -6.16 11.82 -1.45
C VAL A 186 -7.42 11.47 -2.26
N SER A 187 -8.47 12.30 -2.16
CA SER A 187 -9.71 12.12 -2.92
C SER A 187 -9.51 12.17 -4.44
N LEU A 188 -8.41 12.76 -4.92
CA LEU A 188 -8.07 12.92 -6.33
C LEU A 188 -7.25 11.76 -6.90
N GLU A 189 -6.71 10.85 -6.08
CA GLU A 189 -5.79 9.78 -6.54
C GLU A 189 -6.42 8.83 -7.57
N SER A 190 -7.75 8.72 -7.59
CA SER A 190 -8.48 7.92 -8.59
C SER A 190 -8.64 8.63 -9.93
N SER A 191 -8.41 9.95 -10.00
CA SER A 191 -8.51 10.72 -11.23
C SER A 191 -7.31 10.46 -12.16
N PRO A 192 -7.53 10.05 -13.43
CA PRO A 192 -6.47 9.92 -14.42
C PRO A 192 -5.69 11.24 -14.62
N ASP A 193 -6.38 12.36 -14.45
CA ASP A 193 -5.81 13.69 -14.65
C ASP A 193 -4.88 14.09 -13.53
N PHE A 194 -5.28 13.81 -12.29
CA PHE A 194 -4.41 13.97 -11.14
C PHE A 194 -3.13 13.15 -11.32
N ARG A 195 -3.27 11.89 -11.74
CA ARG A 195 -2.11 11.01 -11.96
C ARG A 195 -1.19 11.53 -13.05
N ARG A 196 -1.74 12.02 -14.15
CA ARG A 196 -0.97 12.61 -15.25
C ARG A 196 -0.25 13.89 -14.82
N LEU A 197 -0.96 14.82 -14.17
CA LEU A 197 -0.42 16.12 -13.76
C LEU A 197 0.70 16.00 -12.72
N THR A 198 0.53 15.06 -11.79
CA THR A 198 1.48 14.88 -10.69
C THR A 198 2.53 13.81 -11.01
N GLY A 199 2.41 13.03 -12.09
CA GLY A 199 3.26 11.86 -12.32
C GLY A 199 3.09 10.80 -11.22
N TRP A 200 1.87 10.62 -10.73
CA TRP A 200 1.57 9.70 -9.62
C TRP A 200 1.78 8.25 -10.05
N VAL A 201 2.73 7.59 -9.40
CA VAL A 201 3.00 6.16 -9.56
C VAL A 201 3.18 5.55 -8.17
N PRO A 202 2.22 4.75 -7.68
CA PRO A 202 2.20 4.31 -6.31
C PRO A 202 3.23 3.19 -6.08
N VAL A 203 3.83 3.18 -4.89
CA VAL A 203 4.83 2.20 -4.47
C VAL A 203 4.29 1.39 -3.28
N ARG A 204 4.08 0.11 -3.50
CA ARG A 204 3.74 -0.83 -2.45
C ARG A 204 5.01 -1.30 -1.76
N VAL A 205 5.09 -1.11 -0.45
CA VAL A 205 6.22 -1.57 0.37
C VAL A 205 5.85 -2.88 1.06
N SER A 206 6.62 -3.93 0.81
CA SER A 206 6.40 -5.27 1.38
C SER A 206 7.67 -5.76 2.08
N THR A 207 7.52 -6.67 3.05
CA THR A 207 8.66 -7.36 3.68
C THR A 207 8.85 -8.75 3.08
N ALA A 208 10.10 -9.17 2.94
CA ALA A 208 10.41 -10.57 2.67
C ALA A 208 10.06 -11.44 3.89
N PRO A 209 9.75 -12.75 3.71
CA PRO A 209 9.39 -13.63 4.82
C PRO A 209 10.46 -13.74 5.92
N ASP A 210 11.71 -13.52 5.56
CA ASP A 210 12.92 -13.61 6.40
C ASP A 210 13.28 -12.29 7.10
N LEU A 211 12.54 -11.20 6.85
CA LEU A 211 12.79 -9.92 7.50
C LEU A 211 12.09 -9.84 8.87
N GLU A 212 12.86 -9.97 9.95
CA GLU A 212 12.40 -9.87 11.34
C GLU A 212 12.40 -8.42 11.88
N ASP A 213 11.88 -7.47 11.09
CA ASP A 213 11.67 -6.08 11.56
C ASP A 213 10.20 -5.65 11.36
N PRO A 214 9.40 -5.58 12.44
CA PRO A 214 8.00 -5.20 12.36
C PRO A 214 7.79 -3.72 12.00
N GLN A 215 8.80 -2.87 12.09
CA GLN A 215 8.72 -1.44 11.78
C GLN A 215 9.29 -1.08 10.40
N ALA A 216 9.86 -2.03 9.67
CA ALA A 216 10.52 -1.79 8.39
C ALA A 216 9.60 -1.14 7.36
N ILE A 217 8.36 -1.64 7.22
CA ILE A 217 7.37 -1.09 6.29
C ILE A 217 7.02 0.34 6.67
N GLY A 218 6.59 0.58 7.91
CA GLY A 218 6.19 1.91 8.38
C GLY A 218 7.30 2.95 8.24
N SER A 219 8.52 2.59 8.62
CA SER A 219 9.70 3.46 8.52
C SER A 219 10.04 3.79 7.06
N THR A 220 9.97 2.80 6.17
CA THR A 220 10.23 2.99 4.74
C THR A 220 9.13 3.79 4.06
N VAL A 221 7.86 3.52 4.35
CA VAL A 221 6.72 4.30 3.83
C VAL A 221 6.84 5.77 4.26
N ALA A 222 7.17 6.03 5.53
CA ALA A 222 7.36 7.39 6.02
C ALA A 222 8.53 8.11 5.32
N LEU A 223 9.64 7.39 5.09
CA LEU A 223 10.80 7.89 4.35
C LEU A 223 10.43 8.25 2.90
N LEU A 224 9.75 7.35 2.20
CA LEU A 224 9.32 7.55 0.80
C LEU A 224 8.32 8.71 0.68
N ARG A 225 7.32 8.78 1.57
CA ARG A 225 6.35 9.90 1.57
C ARG A 225 7.02 11.24 1.86
N LYS A 226 8.04 11.28 2.72
CA LYS A 226 8.85 12.49 2.95
C LYS A 226 9.58 12.95 1.68
N ALA A 227 9.92 12.02 0.79
CA ALA A 227 10.47 12.30 -0.52
C ALA A 227 9.40 12.44 -1.62
N THR A 228 8.13 12.71 -1.25
CA THR A 228 6.99 12.88 -2.18
C THR A 228 6.67 11.65 -3.04
N VAL A 229 7.14 10.46 -2.64
CA VAL A 229 6.78 9.20 -3.31
C VAL A 229 5.49 8.65 -2.68
N PRO A 230 4.44 8.38 -3.48
CA PRO A 230 3.17 7.85 -2.98
C PRO A 230 3.33 6.38 -2.59
N ALA A 231 3.76 6.13 -1.35
CA ALA A 231 4.04 4.81 -0.82
C ALA A 231 2.99 4.34 0.21
N PHE A 232 2.70 3.04 0.21
CA PHE A 232 1.75 2.43 1.15
C PHE A 232 2.16 1.00 1.55
N ASP A 233 1.55 0.52 2.63
CA ASP A 233 1.80 -0.81 3.19
C ASP A 233 1.24 -1.92 2.27
N GLY A 234 2.10 -2.85 1.87
CA GLY A 234 1.77 -4.00 1.05
C GLY A 234 1.72 -5.34 1.76
N GLY A 235 1.99 -5.38 3.06
CA GLY A 235 2.08 -6.60 3.85
C GLY A 235 3.24 -7.52 3.41
N PRO A 236 3.22 -8.79 3.87
CA PRO A 236 4.28 -9.75 3.60
C PRO A 236 4.30 -10.18 2.13
N TRP A 237 5.50 -10.25 1.57
CA TRP A 237 5.75 -10.75 0.23
C TRP A 237 5.90 -12.27 0.25
N SER A 238 5.30 -12.96 -0.74
CA SER A 238 5.17 -14.42 -0.72
C SER A 238 6.45 -15.21 -1.02
N LYS A 239 7.46 -14.56 -1.64
CA LYS A 239 8.69 -15.23 -2.09
C LYS A 239 9.91 -14.64 -1.36
N PRO A 240 10.91 -15.43 -0.97
CA PRO A 240 12.16 -14.87 -0.46
C PRO A 240 12.84 -14.02 -1.56
N VAL A 241 13.52 -12.95 -1.14
CA VAL A 241 14.36 -12.11 -2.01
C VAL A 241 15.77 -12.03 -1.43
N GLN A 242 16.79 -12.10 -2.29
CA GLN A 242 18.20 -12.12 -1.86
C GLN A 242 18.71 -10.76 -1.37
N ALA A 243 18.03 -9.69 -1.77
CA ALA A 243 18.35 -8.32 -1.40
C ALA A 243 17.07 -7.48 -1.53
N THR A 244 17.07 -6.30 -0.92
CA THR A 244 16.00 -5.33 -1.11
C THR A 244 15.82 -5.07 -2.61
N THR A 245 14.64 -5.36 -3.13
CA THR A 245 14.37 -5.40 -4.56
C THR A 245 13.20 -4.50 -4.91
N LEU A 246 13.40 -3.60 -5.87
CA LEU A 246 12.35 -2.79 -6.47
C LEU A 246 11.93 -3.43 -7.80
N TYR A 247 10.69 -3.90 -7.86
CA TYR A 247 10.06 -4.37 -9.08
C TYR A 247 9.39 -3.19 -9.79
N VAL A 248 9.83 -2.95 -11.03
CA VAL A 248 9.37 -1.84 -11.87
C VAL A 248 8.54 -2.38 -13.03
N ARG A 249 7.47 -1.69 -13.44
CA ARG A 249 6.68 -2.08 -14.62
C ARG A 249 7.53 -1.95 -15.88
N VAL A 250 7.40 -2.93 -16.78
CA VAL A 250 8.07 -2.92 -18.10
C VAL A 250 7.29 -2.00 -19.05
N ASP A 251 7.99 -1.36 -19.98
CA ASP A 251 7.41 -0.49 -21.02
C ASP A 251 6.60 0.71 -20.49
N ASP A 252 6.85 1.11 -19.24
CA ASP A 252 6.20 2.26 -18.60
C ASP A 252 7.25 3.31 -18.20
N PRO A 253 7.38 4.40 -18.99
CA PRO A 253 8.32 5.48 -18.71
C PRO A 253 8.06 6.20 -17.38
N ALA A 254 6.80 6.32 -16.94
CA ALA A 254 6.46 6.96 -15.68
C ALA A 254 6.91 6.09 -14.49
N ALA A 255 6.72 4.77 -14.58
CA ALA A 255 7.28 3.82 -13.63
C ALA A 255 8.81 3.88 -13.56
N ALA A 256 9.48 3.97 -14.70
CA ALA A 256 10.93 4.10 -14.76
C ALA A 256 11.42 5.40 -14.09
N ALA A 257 10.79 6.53 -14.40
CA ALA A 257 11.13 7.83 -13.81
C ALA A 257 10.86 7.86 -12.28
N MET A 258 9.76 7.26 -11.82
CA MET A 258 9.47 7.12 -10.40
C MET A 258 10.53 6.25 -9.69
N ALA A 259 10.97 5.16 -10.33
CA ALA A 259 12.03 4.31 -9.79
C ALA A 259 13.35 5.10 -9.65
N ASP A 260 13.72 5.89 -10.65
CA ASP A 260 14.94 6.72 -10.62
C ASP A 260 14.87 7.81 -9.53
N THR A 261 13.66 8.28 -9.19
CA THR A 261 13.42 9.22 -8.09
C THR A 261 13.54 8.54 -6.72
N LEU A 262 13.06 7.30 -6.58
CA LEU A 262 13.05 6.56 -5.32
C LEU A 262 14.42 5.97 -4.96
N LEU A 263 15.21 5.50 -5.94
CA LEU A 263 16.46 4.77 -5.67
C LEU A 263 17.48 5.58 -4.81
N PRO A 264 17.70 6.89 -5.03
CA PRO A 264 18.60 7.69 -4.20
C PRO A 264 18.09 7.95 -2.78
N VAL A 265 16.79 7.78 -2.53
CA VAL A 265 16.16 8.05 -1.22
C VAL A 265 16.38 6.87 -0.26
N LEU A 266 16.50 5.65 -0.80
CA LEU A 266 16.57 4.44 0.00
C LEU A 266 17.95 4.26 0.67
N PRO A 267 18.00 3.83 1.94
CA PRO A 267 19.23 3.78 2.73
C PRO A 267 20.14 2.60 2.39
N SER A 268 19.68 1.66 1.55
CA SER A 268 20.37 0.41 1.25
C SER A 268 20.42 0.19 -0.26
N ALA A 269 21.44 -0.56 -0.71
CA ALA A 269 21.51 -0.97 -2.10
C ALA A 269 20.23 -1.72 -2.49
N VAL A 270 19.54 -1.20 -3.51
CA VAL A 270 18.28 -1.76 -4.01
C VAL A 270 18.53 -2.34 -5.38
N LYS A 271 18.20 -3.62 -5.55
CA LYS A 271 18.19 -4.28 -6.85
C LYS A 271 16.95 -3.84 -7.61
N ARG A 272 17.11 -3.17 -8.76
CA ARG A 272 16.00 -2.90 -9.68
C ARG A 272 15.76 -4.13 -10.57
N VAL A 273 14.50 -4.54 -10.69
CA VAL A 273 14.05 -5.63 -11.56
C VAL A 273 12.86 -5.15 -12.36
N ASP A 274 13.01 -5.04 -13.67
CA ASP A 274 11.87 -4.77 -14.54
C ASP A 274 11.02 -6.06 -14.67
N SER A 275 9.73 -5.95 -14.36
CA SER A 275 8.84 -7.10 -14.13
C SER A 275 7.56 -7.01 -14.94
N ARG A 276 7.41 -7.92 -15.92
CA ARG A 276 6.17 -8.05 -16.71
C ARG A 276 4.98 -8.54 -15.87
N PHE A 277 5.23 -9.12 -14.69
CA PHE A 277 4.19 -9.65 -13.80
C PHE A 277 3.34 -8.55 -13.14
N LEU A 278 3.86 -7.32 -13.04
CA LEU A 278 3.15 -6.25 -12.37
C LEU A 278 1.94 -5.77 -13.19
N GLY A 279 1.91 -5.84 -14.51
CA GLY A 279 0.78 -5.29 -15.29
C GLY A 279 0.70 -3.76 -15.18
N GLU A 280 -0.07 -3.12 -16.07
CA GLU A 280 0.02 -1.68 -16.32
C GLU A 280 -0.53 -0.82 -15.17
N ASP A 281 -1.57 -1.27 -14.48
CA ASP A 281 -2.23 -0.48 -13.43
C ASP A 281 -1.75 -0.79 -12.00
N LYS A 282 -0.88 -1.78 -11.82
CA LYS A 282 -0.43 -2.15 -10.47
C LYS A 282 0.67 -1.23 -9.97
N PRO A 283 0.77 -1.01 -8.64
CA PRO A 283 1.87 -0.27 -8.05
C PRO A 283 3.22 -0.91 -8.36
N LEU A 284 4.28 -0.10 -8.30
CA LEU A 284 5.63 -0.61 -8.12
C LEU A 284 5.71 -1.36 -6.80
N VAL A 285 6.61 -2.35 -6.71
CA VAL A 285 6.76 -3.11 -5.46
C VAL A 285 8.18 -3.01 -4.96
N LEU A 286 8.35 -2.44 -3.77
CA LEU A 286 9.60 -2.49 -3.03
C LEU A 286 9.51 -3.60 -1.98
N VAL A 287 10.30 -4.66 -2.15
CA VAL A 287 10.41 -5.75 -1.18
C VAL A 287 11.67 -5.54 -0.35
N LEU A 288 11.48 -5.32 0.96
CA LEU A 288 12.56 -5.15 1.93
C LEU A 288 13.08 -6.53 2.35
N ALA A 289 14.40 -6.72 2.25
CA ALA A 289 15.08 -7.93 2.71
C ALA A 289 15.89 -7.63 3.97
N ALA A 290 16.25 -8.66 4.74
CA ALA A 290 17.32 -8.52 5.73
C ALA A 290 18.61 -8.12 5.00
N GLY A 291 19.14 -6.92 5.28
CA GLY A 291 20.14 -6.29 4.43
C GLY A 291 21.41 -7.13 4.20
N GLY A 292 21.88 -7.18 2.95
CA GLY A 292 23.28 -7.38 2.54
C GLY A 292 24.08 -8.57 3.08
N GLY A 293 23.48 -9.49 3.84
CA GLY A 293 24.09 -10.78 4.13
C GLY A 293 23.93 -11.65 2.89
N GLU A 294 24.96 -12.42 2.56
CA GLU A 294 24.72 -13.68 1.87
C GLU A 294 23.44 -14.30 2.46
N LEU A 295 22.55 -14.78 1.59
CA LEU A 295 21.55 -15.77 1.98
C LEU A 295 22.18 -16.66 3.07
N PRO A 296 21.52 -17.01 4.18
CA PRO A 296 22.00 -18.12 4.98
C PRO A 296 22.27 -19.25 3.98
N ALA A 297 23.56 -19.59 3.82
CA ALA A 297 24.10 -20.26 2.63
C ALA A 297 23.10 -21.31 2.17
N MET A 298 22.49 -21.13 0.97
CA MET A 298 21.35 -21.91 0.44
C MET A 298 21.18 -23.20 1.24
N SER A 299 20.36 -23.22 2.30
CA SER A 299 20.48 -24.17 3.42
C SER A 299 21.07 -25.50 2.97
N THR A 300 22.40 -25.64 3.04
CA THR A 300 23.05 -26.79 2.40
C THR A 300 22.76 -27.95 3.33
N LEU A 301 21.89 -28.84 2.86
CA LEU A 301 21.62 -30.07 3.58
C LEU A 301 22.98 -30.78 3.75
N ASN A 302 23.33 -31.17 4.97
CA ASN A 302 24.50 -32.00 5.25
C ASN A 302 24.08 -33.43 5.55
N THR A 303 22.90 -33.59 6.15
CA THR A 303 22.28 -34.87 6.46
C THR A 303 20.81 -34.88 6.03
N PRO A 304 20.20 -36.05 5.78
CA PRO A 304 18.77 -36.13 5.49
C PRO A 304 17.87 -35.57 6.60
N ALA A 305 18.36 -35.47 7.84
CA ALA A 305 17.62 -34.86 8.95
C ALA A 305 17.49 -33.33 8.79
N ASP A 306 18.42 -32.68 8.08
CA ASP A 306 18.37 -31.23 7.84
C ASP A 306 17.21 -30.83 6.91
N ALA A 307 16.64 -31.79 6.18
CA ALA A 307 15.48 -31.59 5.32
C ALA A 307 14.17 -31.46 6.11
N VAL A 308 14.18 -31.77 7.41
CA VAL A 308 13.00 -31.63 8.27
C VAL A 308 12.71 -30.15 8.51
N ASP A 309 11.43 -29.79 8.40
CA ASP A 309 10.88 -28.42 8.45
C ASP A 309 11.31 -27.53 7.26
N GLN A 310 11.88 -28.13 6.22
CA GLN A 310 12.24 -27.45 4.97
C GLN A 310 11.23 -27.78 3.87
N ARG A 311 10.86 -26.78 3.07
CA ARG A 311 10.12 -27.00 1.82
C ARG A 311 11.12 -27.23 0.70
N LEU A 312 11.18 -28.46 0.21
CA LEU A 312 12.07 -28.87 -0.86
C LEU A 312 11.35 -28.91 -2.20
N SER A 313 12.08 -28.60 -3.27
CA SER A 313 11.57 -28.70 -4.63
C SER A 313 12.57 -29.43 -5.53
N ALA A 314 12.06 -30.20 -6.49
CA ALA A 314 12.85 -30.81 -7.54
C ALA A 314 12.17 -30.66 -8.89
N ARG A 315 12.96 -30.46 -9.95
CA ARG A 315 12.46 -30.53 -11.34
C ARG A 315 12.61 -31.97 -11.82
N VAL A 316 11.53 -32.54 -12.34
CA VAL A 316 11.48 -33.86 -12.98
C VAL A 316 11.08 -33.69 -14.45
N PRO A 317 11.34 -34.67 -15.34
CA PRO A 317 11.01 -34.55 -16.76
C PRO A 317 9.54 -34.22 -17.05
N GLU A 318 8.63 -34.62 -16.16
CA GLU A 318 7.18 -34.46 -16.31
C GLU A 318 6.62 -33.24 -15.55
N GLY A 319 7.44 -32.47 -14.82
CA GLY A 319 6.99 -31.32 -14.04
C GLY A 319 7.88 -30.91 -12.86
N ILE A 320 7.26 -30.39 -11.80
CA ILE A 320 7.91 -30.00 -10.55
C ILE A 320 7.33 -30.82 -9.41
N GLU A 321 8.21 -31.29 -8.53
CA GLU A 321 7.84 -31.93 -7.28
C GLU A 321 8.17 -31.05 -6.08
N HIS A 322 7.28 -31.04 -5.09
CA HIS A 322 7.46 -30.38 -3.81
C HIS A 322 7.37 -31.41 -2.69
N LEU A 323 8.40 -31.50 -1.86
CA LEU A 323 8.45 -32.37 -0.70
C LEU A 323 8.64 -31.53 0.57
N HIS A 324 7.84 -31.78 1.59
CA HIS A 324 7.97 -31.14 2.90
C HIS A 324 7.82 -32.17 4.00
N LEU A 325 8.88 -32.35 4.79
CA LEU A 325 8.95 -33.24 5.95
C LEU A 325 8.73 -32.41 7.22
N LYS A 326 7.58 -32.54 7.89
CA LYS A 326 7.23 -31.75 9.08
C LYS A 326 7.86 -32.32 10.33
N LYS A 327 8.27 -31.47 11.29
CA LYS A 327 8.76 -31.88 12.63
C LYS A 327 7.86 -32.88 13.38
N THR A 328 6.57 -32.90 13.05
CA THR A 328 5.57 -33.81 13.61
C THR A 328 5.67 -35.26 13.10
N GLY A 329 6.62 -35.57 12.21
CA GLY A 329 6.76 -36.89 11.57
C GLY A 329 5.76 -37.14 10.43
N PHE A 330 5.18 -36.07 9.89
CA PHE A 330 4.26 -36.11 8.74
C PHE A 330 4.91 -35.49 7.51
N PHE A 331 4.56 -35.93 6.31
CA PHE A 331 5.02 -35.31 5.08
C PHE A 331 3.88 -34.91 4.15
N THR A 332 4.19 -33.95 3.27
CA THR A 332 3.39 -33.65 2.08
C THR A 332 4.31 -33.71 0.86
N TRP A 333 3.92 -34.49 -0.14
CA TRP A 333 4.63 -34.60 -1.41
C TRP A 333 3.66 -34.36 -2.57
N GLU A 334 3.84 -33.23 -3.24
CA GLU A 334 3.05 -32.80 -4.38
C GLU A 334 3.87 -32.95 -5.66
N ARG A 335 3.28 -33.50 -6.72
CA ARG A 335 3.80 -33.41 -8.10
C ARG A 335 2.85 -32.55 -8.92
N VAL A 336 3.38 -31.49 -9.51
CA VAL A 336 2.67 -30.63 -10.49
C VAL A 336 3.27 -30.90 -11.85
N GLU A 337 2.51 -31.51 -12.75
CA GLU A 337 2.98 -31.80 -14.10
C GLU A 337 2.90 -30.57 -15.00
N ASP A 338 3.69 -30.54 -16.08
CA ASP A 338 3.58 -29.49 -17.12
C ASP A 338 2.20 -29.49 -17.79
N SER A 339 1.49 -30.61 -17.70
CA SER A 339 0.09 -30.73 -18.11
C SER A 339 -0.86 -29.95 -17.19
N GLY A 340 -0.46 -29.54 -15.98
CA GLY A 340 -1.33 -28.95 -14.97
C GLY A 340 -2.02 -29.99 -14.05
N ARG A 341 -1.80 -31.29 -14.28
CA ARG A 341 -2.22 -32.37 -13.38
C ARG A 341 -1.46 -32.27 -12.06
N ARG A 342 -2.17 -32.45 -10.93
CA ARG A 342 -1.57 -32.44 -9.58
C ARG A 342 -1.78 -33.79 -8.90
N ILE A 343 -0.70 -34.33 -8.33
CA ILE A 343 -0.71 -35.59 -7.57
C ILE A 343 -0.18 -35.29 -6.17
N ASP A 344 -1.06 -35.35 -5.18
CA ASP A 344 -0.72 -35.09 -3.78
C ASP A 344 -0.63 -36.39 -2.97
N ARG A 345 0.44 -36.54 -2.19
CA ARG A 345 0.66 -37.64 -1.25
C ARG A 345 0.89 -37.07 0.14
N THR A 346 0.20 -37.62 1.13
CA THR A 346 0.39 -37.23 2.52
C THR A 346 0.44 -38.44 3.43
N GLY A 347 1.33 -38.41 4.40
CA GLY A 347 1.59 -39.59 5.23
C GLY A 347 2.57 -39.33 6.36
N ARG A 348 3.06 -40.39 6.99
CA ARG A 348 4.14 -40.35 7.97
C ARG A 348 5.46 -40.65 7.29
N TYR A 349 6.55 -40.10 7.81
CA TYR A 349 7.88 -40.45 7.35
C TYR A 349 8.76 -40.93 8.51
N GLU A 350 9.72 -41.77 8.16
CA GLU A 350 10.79 -42.21 9.06
C GLU A 350 12.13 -42.03 8.34
N LEU A 351 13.10 -41.47 9.06
CA LEU A 351 14.48 -41.31 8.60
C LEU A 351 15.37 -42.20 9.44
N GLU A 352 15.84 -43.31 8.87
CA GLU A 352 16.76 -44.23 9.53
C GLU A 352 17.92 -44.57 8.58
N ASN A 353 19.17 -44.47 9.06
CA ASN A 353 20.38 -44.92 8.36
C ASN A 353 20.52 -44.44 6.89
N GLY A 354 20.07 -43.22 6.57
CA GLY A 354 20.12 -42.69 5.19
C GLY A 354 19.05 -43.25 4.25
N ALA A 355 17.98 -43.83 4.78
CA ALA A 355 16.77 -44.17 4.05
C ALA A 355 15.61 -43.29 4.52
N LEU A 356 14.81 -42.80 3.56
CA LEU A 356 13.56 -42.10 3.81
C LEU A 356 12.41 -43.06 3.52
N SER A 357 11.75 -43.52 4.57
CA SER A 357 10.53 -44.31 4.45
C SER A 357 9.32 -43.40 4.50
N LEU A 358 8.44 -43.52 3.51
CA LEU A 358 7.20 -42.75 3.39
C LEU A 358 6.01 -43.70 3.48
N ASP A 359 5.19 -43.51 4.49
CA ASP A 359 4.00 -44.30 4.77
C ASP A 359 2.77 -43.41 4.53
N TYR A 360 2.15 -43.52 3.36
CA TYR A 360 0.99 -42.71 2.98
C TYR A 360 -0.19 -43.59 2.58
N ARG A 361 -1.39 -43.07 2.84
CA ARG A 361 -2.65 -43.82 2.68
C ARG A 361 -3.55 -43.27 1.58
N GLN A 362 -3.23 -42.12 1.01
CA GLN A 362 -4.11 -41.41 0.09
C GLN A 362 -3.28 -40.70 -0.98
N VAL A 363 -3.65 -40.93 -2.25
CA VAL A 363 -3.22 -40.14 -3.39
C VAL A 363 -4.44 -39.35 -3.87
N THR A 364 -4.32 -38.03 -3.89
CA THR A 364 -5.35 -37.19 -4.50
C THR A 364 -4.84 -36.78 -5.88
N GLU A 365 -5.53 -37.19 -6.94
CA GLU A 365 -5.27 -36.72 -8.29
C GLU A 365 -6.31 -35.66 -8.64
N THR A 366 -5.84 -34.45 -8.96
CA THR A 366 -6.72 -33.38 -9.45
C THR A 366 -6.48 -33.21 -10.95
N PRO A 367 -7.46 -33.53 -11.82
CA PRO A 367 -7.40 -33.19 -13.24
C PRO A 367 -7.51 -31.67 -13.48
N ARG A 368 -7.34 -31.23 -14.73
CA ARG A 368 -7.37 -29.80 -15.12
C ARG A 368 -8.67 -29.09 -14.72
N GLU A 369 -8.56 -27.77 -14.67
CA GLU A 369 -9.61 -26.74 -14.46
C GLU A 369 -11.03 -27.20 -14.84
N GLY A 370 -11.86 -27.45 -13.81
CA GLY A 370 -13.30 -27.76 -13.93
C GLY A 370 -13.74 -29.14 -13.45
N ASP A 371 -12.83 -30.11 -13.32
CA ASP A 371 -13.17 -31.46 -12.88
C ASP A 371 -13.09 -31.65 -11.35
N ALA A 372 -13.99 -32.48 -10.80
CA ALA A 372 -13.93 -32.87 -9.39
C ALA A 372 -12.70 -33.77 -9.13
N PRO A 373 -12.00 -33.62 -8.00
CA PRO A 373 -10.82 -34.42 -7.70
C PRO A 373 -11.20 -35.90 -7.61
N ASP A 374 -10.44 -36.77 -8.30
CA ASP A 374 -10.56 -38.21 -8.13
C ASP A 374 -9.66 -38.62 -6.96
N VAL A 375 -10.27 -39.17 -5.92
CA VAL A 375 -9.56 -39.61 -4.71
C VAL A 375 -9.41 -41.12 -4.79
N GLN A 376 -8.23 -41.57 -5.22
CA GLN A 376 -7.88 -42.98 -5.16
C GLN A 376 -7.29 -43.31 -3.79
N VAL A 377 -8.03 -44.08 -3.00
CA VAL A 377 -7.58 -44.59 -1.70
C VAL A 377 -6.91 -45.94 -1.88
N ASP A 378 -5.61 -45.92 -2.16
CA ASP A 378 -4.76 -47.12 -2.11
C ASP A 378 -4.50 -47.50 -0.64
N GLN A 379 -5.13 -48.57 -0.14
CA GLN A 379 -4.93 -48.99 1.24
C GLN A 379 -3.52 -49.58 1.47
N GLY A 380 -2.71 -48.90 2.30
CA GLY A 380 -1.56 -49.49 2.99
C GLY A 380 -0.24 -49.52 2.21
N ARG A 381 -0.03 -48.61 1.24
CA ARG A 381 1.21 -48.56 0.47
C ARG A 381 2.31 -47.83 1.24
N ARG A 382 3.29 -48.59 1.73
CA ARG A 382 4.57 -48.06 2.22
C ARG A 382 5.56 -48.04 1.06
N SER A 383 6.19 -46.90 0.80
CA SER A 383 7.34 -46.82 -0.11
C SER A 383 8.59 -46.44 0.66
N THR A 384 9.68 -47.14 0.37
CA THR A 384 11.00 -46.84 0.93
C THR A 384 11.85 -46.28 -0.19
N HIS A 385 12.36 -45.08 0.02
CA HIS A 385 13.17 -44.36 -0.94
C HIS A 385 14.59 -44.23 -0.40
N LYS A 386 15.59 -44.41 -1.27
CA LYS A 386 16.97 -44.13 -0.88
C LYS A 386 17.13 -42.62 -0.82
N ALA A 387 17.59 -42.10 0.33
CA ALA A 387 17.71 -40.67 0.56
C ALA A 387 19.11 -40.31 1.06
N VAL A 388 19.93 -39.79 0.17
CA VAL A 388 21.28 -39.32 0.50
C VAL A 388 21.36 -37.83 0.29
N VAL A 389 22.29 -37.18 0.99
CA VAL A 389 22.59 -35.79 0.71
C VAL A 389 23.82 -35.72 -0.18
N GLU A 390 23.67 -35.10 -1.35
CA GLU A 390 24.73 -34.87 -2.33
C GLU A 390 24.64 -33.41 -2.80
N ASP A 391 25.77 -32.71 -2.81
CA ASP A 391 25.88 -31.31 -3.25
C ASP A 391 24.82 -30.37 -2.65
N GLY A 392 24.50 -30.55 -1.36
CA GLY A 392 23.53 -29.73 -0.62
C GLY A 392 22.06 -30.00 -0.94
N ALA A 393 21.75 -31.05 -1.72
CA ALA A 393 20.40 -31.50 -2.06
C ALA A 393 20.08 -32.85 -1.41
N LEU A 394 18.80 -33.06 -1.06
CA LEU A 394 18.29 -34.38 -0.67
C LEU A 394 17.99 -35.16 -1.94
N VAL A 395 18.82 -36.13 -2.28
CA VAL A 395 18.62 -37.00 -3.43
C VAL A 395 17.73 -38.16 -3.03
N VAL A 396 16.47 -38.14 -3.48
CA VAL A 396 15.47 -39.20 -3.25
C VAL A 396 15.28 -39.95 -4.57
N ASP A 397 15.64 -41.24 -4.61
CA ASP A 397 15.61 -42.07 -5.82
C ASP A 397 16.29 -41.44 -7.06
N GLY A 398 17.39 -40.72 -6.82
CA GLY A 398 18.14 -40.03 -7.88
C GLY A 398 17.60 -38.65 -8.27
N VAL A 399 16.52 -38.18 -7.64
CA VAL A 399 15.95 -36.85 -7.85
C VAL A 399 16.50 -35.88 -6.79
N PRO A 400 17.23 -34.82 -7.16
CA PRO A 400 17.82 -33.88 -6.21
C PRO A 400 16.81 -32.82 -5.76
N PHE A 401 16.31 -32.94 -4.53
CA PHE A 401 15.43 -31.98 -3.89
C PHE A 401 16.23 -30.90 -3.17
N ARG A 402 15.99 -29.62 -3.51
CA ARG A 402 16.68 -28.47 -2.90
C ARG A 402 15.75 -27.60 -2.08
N PRO A 403 16.22 -26.98 -0.98
CA PRO A 403 15.43 -26.00 -0.23
C PRO A 403 15.07 -24.78 -1.10
N GLY A 404 13.82 -24.32 -0.98
CA GLY A 404 13.32 -23.18 -1.75
C GLY A 404 12.60 -23.57 -3.05
N PRO A 405 12.13 -22.58 -3.83
CA PRO A 405 11.43 -22.84 -5.08
C PRO A 405 12.38 -23.45 -6.11
N ALA A 406 11.90 -24.38 -6.95
CA ALA A 406 12.67 -24.88 -8.09
C ALA A 406 13.00 -23.70 -9.02
N VAL A 407 14.27 -23.25 -9.01
CA VAL A 407 14.77 -22.23 -9.93
C VAL A 407 15.11 -22.93 -11.24
N GLY A 408 14.63 -22.37 -12.37
CA GLY A 408 14.98 -22.84 -13.71
C GLY A 408 16.47 -22.67 -14.02
N PRO A 409 16.95 -23.22 -15.16
CA PRO A 409 18.34 -23.06 -15.58
C PRO A 409 18.75 -21.59 -15.75
#